data_AF-A0A7W9FBC8-F1
#
_entry.id   AF-A0A7W9FBC8-F1
#
_cell.length_a   1.000
_cell.length_b   1.000
_cell.length_c   1.000
_cell.angle_alpha   90.00
_cell.angle_beta   90.00
_cell.angle_gamma   90.00
#
_symmetry.space_group_name_H-M   'P 1'
#
loop_
_entity.id
_entity.type
_entity.pdbx_description
1 polymer ?
#
loop_
_entity_poly.entity_id
_entity_poly.type
_entity_poly.pdbx_seq_one_letter_code
_entity_poly.pdbx_strand_id
1 'polypeptide(L)'
;MTAPVPTVDPYAPGSSASGGRLLITLNPLAKIAAVLPAVVVLVFVRDLITPLCMIALAYAVILIGARLTTRTVMLLFLVIPLGIVAIGFGFSIWVDAAGVDTTAPFLQIGGWTLFTGAVQIGFTTALRLAAILALTLIGGLTTTGPDLVRAGIQHLRVPYRIGYTALAAYRFVPRFGYELSVIRAAHRVRGHHGGRGPFARIARGWGYIVPLLASAIRHAERVALAMDARAFGAHPTRTERYTVPFRVRDTVFIVLFIAASGAILALTFPWQP
;
A
#
# COMPACT_ATOMS: atom_id res chain seq x y z
N MET A 1 -37.78 25.42 -2.60
CA MET A 1 -36.32 25.62 -2.44
C MET A 1 -35.67 24.27 -2.21
N THR A 2 -35.21 23.62 -3.28
CA THR A 2 -34.48 22.35 -3.20
C THR A 2 -33.00 22.66 -2.93
N ALA A 3 -32.43 22.07 -1.89
CA ALA A 3 -31.03 22.27 -1.55
C ALA A 3 -30.10 21.82 -2.71
N PRO A 4 -28.99 22.54 -2.98
CA PRO A 4 -28.06 22.13 -4.03
C PRO A 4 -27.47 20.76 -3.68
N VAL A 5 -27.56 19.83 -4.62
CA VAL A 5 -26.88 18.52 -4.57
C VAL A 5 -25.38 18.81 -4.41
N PRO A 6 -24.69 18.23 -3.41
CA PRO A 6 -23.25 18.41 -3.29
C PRO A 6 -22.57 17.83 -4.53
N THR A 7 -22.11 18.70 -5.43
CA THR A 7 -21.27 18.34 -6.56
C THR A 7 -19.92 17.95 -6.00
N VAL A 8 -19.70 16.64 -5.81
CA VAL A 8 -18.38 16.09 -5.56
C VAL A 8 -17.55 16.37 -6.81
N ASP A 9 -16.69 17.39 -6.75
CA ASP A 9 -15.70 17.64 -7.81
C ASP A 9 -14.69 16.47 -7.78
N PRO A 10 -14.70 15.58 -8.78
CA PRO A 10 -13.78 14.44 -8.83
C PRO A 10 -12.32 14.89 -9.07
N TYR A 11 -12.12 16.16 -9.43
CA TYR A 11 -10.85 16.77 -9.80
C TYR A 11 -10.31 17.73 -8.74
N ALA A 12 -11.10 18.03 -7.70
CA ALA A 12 -10.61 18.77 -6.56
C ALA A 12 -9.46 17.98 -5.94
N PRO A 13 -8.26 18.56 -5.80
CA PRO A 13 -7.21 17.91 -5.02
C PRO A 13 -7.82 17.66 -3.64
N GLY A 14 -7.94 16.38 -3.26
CA GLY A 14 -8.43 16.00 -1.94
C GLY A 14 -7.75 16.90 -0.92
N SER A 15 -8.54 17.73 -0.25
CA SER A 15 -8.07 18.85 0.53
C SER A 15 -7.06 18.35 1.58
N SER A 16 -5.78 18.46 1.28
CA SER A 16 -4.70 18.31 2.27
C SER A 16 -4.67 19.49 3.25
N ALA A 17 -5.61 20.44 3.11
CA ALA A 17 -5.86 21.50 4.05
C ALA A 17 -6.94 21.06 5.07
N SER A 18 -6.51 20.51 6.21
CA SER A 18 -7.13 20.73 7.55
C SER A 18 -6.55 19.77 8.60
N GLY A 19 -5.69 20.27 9.49
CA GLY A 19 -5.22 19.55 10.68
C GLY A 19 -3.85 18.88 10.49
N GLY A 20 -2.81 19.60 10.92
CA GLY A 20 -1.40 19.22 10.80
C GLY A 20 -1.05 17.98 11.62
N ARG A 21 -0.64 16.92 10.93
CA ARG A 21 0.18 15.87 11.52
C ARG A 21 1.46 15.74 10.72
N LEU A 22 2.58 15.54 11.42
CA LEU A 22 3.93 15.67 10.88
C LEU A 22 4.13 14.83 9.61
N LEU A 23 3.73 13.55 9.62
CA LEU A 23 3.96 12.63 8.49
C LEU A 23 3.26 13.08 7.20
N ILE A 24 2.06 13.66 7.27
CA ILE A 24 1.33 14.06 6.06
C ILE A 24 2.08 15.15 5.28
N THR A 25 2.84 15.98 6.01
CA THR A 25 3.60 17.07 5.40
C THR A 25 4.99 16.65 4.92
N LEU A 26 5.48 15.47 5.31
CA LEU A 26 6.81 14.99 4.92
C LEU A 26 6.83 14.55 3.46
N ASN A 27 8.00 14.65 2.85
CA ASN A 27 8.23 14.18 1.49
C ASN A 27 7.94 12.65 1.39
N PRO A 28 7.16 12.21 0.39
CA PRO A 28 6.90 10.80 0.11
C PRO A 28 8.15 9.91 0.09
N LEU A 29 9.21 10.39 -0.56
CA LEU A 29 10.46 9.64 -0.69
C LEU A 29 11.20 9.52 0.63
N ALA A 30 11.09 10.52 1.51
CA ALA A 30 11.73 10.46 2.81
C ALA A 30 11.13 9.36 3.69
N LYS A 31 9.81 9.15 3.61
CA LYS A 31 9.14 8.06 4.32
C LYS A 31 9.59 6.69 3.82
N ILE A 32 9.73 6.54 2.51
CA ILE A 32 10.23 5.29 1.90
C ILE A 32 11.70 5.09 2.27
N ALA A 33 12.54 6.11 2.12
CA ALA A 33 13.96 6.06 2.44
C ALA A 33 14.23 5.74 3.92
N ALA A 34 13.40 6.26 4.84
CA ALA A 34 13.48 5.95 6.26
C ALA A 34 13.19 4.46 6.55
N VAL A 35 12.12 3.94 5.94
CA VAL A 35 11.59 2.61 6.24
C VAL A 35 12.33 1.48 5.51
N LEU A 36 12.82 1.74 4.30
CA LEU A 36 13.38 0.73 3.41
C LEU A 36 14.55 -0.05 4.03
N PRO A 37 15.54 0.58 4.69
CA PRO A 37 16.61 -0.17 5.37
C PRO A 37 16.09 -1.16 6.41
N ALA A 38 15.13 -0.75 7.24
CA ALA A 38 14.54 -1.62 8.27
C ALA A 38 13.79 -2.81 7.64
N VAL A 39 13.05 -2.58 6.55
CA VAL A 39 12.36 -3.64 5.80
C VAL A 39 13.34 -4.64 5.20
N VAL A 40 14.45 -4.17 4.61
CA VAL A 40 15.48 -5.05 4.02
C VAL A 40 16.13 -5.91 5.10
N VAL A 41 16.50 -5.32 6.24
CA VAL A 41 17.10 -6.06 7.37
C VAL A 41 16.14 -7.09 7.93
N LEU A 42 14.86 -6.75 8.10
CA LEU A 42 13.83 -7.66 8.62
C LEU A 42 13.67 -8.96 7.82
N VAL A 43 14.02 -8.98 6.54
CA VAL A 43 13.99 -10.22 5.73
C VAL A 43 14.93 -11.28 6.32
N PHE A 44 16.08 -10.86 6.84
CA PHE A 44 17.12 -11.73 7.38
C PHE A 44 16.97 -12.05 8.86
N VAL A 45 16.18 -11.25 9.59
CA VAL A 45 15.91 -11.39 11.04
C VAL A 45 15.16 -12.69 11.32
N ARG A 46 15.66 -13.53 12.24
CA ARG A 46 15.05 -14.83 12.57
C ARG A 46 14.44 -14.91 13.96
N ASP A 47 14.59 -13.89 14.79
CA ASP A 47 14.07 -13.86 16.15
C ASP A 47 12.64 -13.27 16.23
N LEU A 48 12.00 -13.48 17.38
CA LEU A 48 10.63 -13.05 17.65
C LEU A 48 10.53 -11.58 18.13
N ILE A 49 11.57 -11.10 18.83
CA ILE A 49 11.53 -9.82 19.56
C ILE A 49 11.72 -8.64 18.60
N THR A 50 12.65 -8.77 17.65
CA THR A 50 12.99 -7.70 16.70
C THR A 50 11.79 -7.30 15.84
N PRO A 51 11.03 -8.22 15.20
CA PRO A 51 9.82 -7.84 14.47
C PRO A 51 8.76 -7.17 15.36
N LEU A 52 8.61 -7.62 16.61
CA LEU A 52 7.66 -7.04 17.56
C LEU A 52 8.03 -5.59 17.90
N CYS A 53 9.30 -5.31 18.20
CA CYS A 53 9.80 -3.96 18.44
C CYS A 53 9.64 -3.06 17.21
N MET A 54 9.84 -3.60 16.00
CA MET A 54 9.61 -2.86 14.75
C MET A 54 8.13 -2.53 14.52
N ILE A 55 7.20 -3.44 14.84
CA ILE A 55 5.76 -3.16 14.85
C ILE A 55 5.44 -2.03 15.82
N ALA A 56 5.99 -2.09 17.05
CA ALA A 56 5.77 -1.06 18.06
C ALA A 56 6.28 0.32 17.59
N LEU A 57 7.48 0.38 17.00
CA LEU A 57 8.02 1.61 16.40
C LEU A 57 7.12 2.13 15.27
N ALA A 58 6.68 1.26 14.36
CA ALA A 58 5.79 1.64 13.28
C ALA A 58 4.45 2.20 13.79
N TYR A 59 3.89 1.56 14.82
CA TYR A 59 2.64 1.99 15.45
C TYR A 59 2.81 3.34 16.14
N ALA A 60 3.88 3.54 16.90
CA ALA A 60 4.19 4.84 17.52
C ALA A 60 4.25 5.95 16.46
N VAL A 61 4.98 5.73 15.35
CA VAL A 61 5.08 6.71 14.26
C VAL A 61 3.72 6.97 13.61
N ILE A 62 2.93 5.94 13.31
CA ILE A 62 1.59 6.08 12.69
C ILE A 62 0.62 6.81 13.62
N LEU A 63 0.56 6.45 14.90
CA LEU A 63 -0.37 7.03 15.87
C LEU A 63 -0.10 8.53 16.08
N ILE A 64 1.17 8.92 16.15
CA ILE A 64 1.59 10.32 16.30
C ILE A 64 1.39 11.10 15.00
N GLY A 65 1.74 10.50 13.86
CA GLY A 65 1.95 11.24 12.63
C GLY A 65 0.89 11.11 11.54
N ALA A 66 0.05 10.07 11.56
CA ALA A 66 -0.98 9.82 10.55
C ALA A 66 -2.37 10.24 11.04
N ARG A 67 -3.32 10.54 10.15
CA ARG A 67 -4.71 10.80 10.56
C ARG A 67 -5.39 9.50 10.97
N LEU A 68 -5.77 9.40 12.24
CA LEU A 68 -6.49 8.25 12.77
C LEU A 68 -7.95 8.34 12.38
N THR A 69 -8.32 7.56 11.36
CA THR A 69 -9.72 7.29 11.02
C THR A 69 -10.14 5.98 11.69
N THR A 70 -11.43 5.77 11.93
CA THR A 70 -11.95 4.48 12.46
C THR A 70 -11.46 3.28 11.67
N ARG A 71 -11.34 3.41 10.34
CA ARG A 71 -10.77 2.39 9.46
C ARG A 71 -9.31 2.09 9.77
N THR A 72 -8.50 3.12 10.02
CA THR A 72 -7.08 2.98 10.38
C THR A 72 -6.94 2.29 11.73
N VAL A 73 -7.73 2.70 12.73
CA VAL A 73 -7.71 2.08 14.06
C VAL A 73 -8.14 0.61 13.96
N MET A 74 -9.20 0.30 13.22
CA MET A 74 -9.63 -1.08 12.97
C MET A 74 -8.54 -1.89 12.26
N LEU A 75 -7.85 -1.31 11.27
CA LEU A 75 -6.75 -1.98 10.60
C LEU A 75 -5.61 -2.33 11.58
N LEU A 76 -5.19 -1.38 12.41
CA LEU A 76 -4.06 -1.54 13.32
C LEU A 76 -4.37 -2.48 14.51
N PHE A 77 -5.55 -2.38 15.11
CA PHE A 77 -5.85 -3.07 16.36
C PHE A 77 -6.72 -4.31 16.20
N LEU A 78 -7.35 -4.51 15.04
CA LEU A 78 -8.16 -5.71 14.76
C LEU A 78 -7.56 -6.53 13.63
N VAL A 79 -7.36 -5.92 12.45
CA VAL A 79 -6.98 -6.67 11.24
C VAL A 79 -5.55 -7.20 11.32
N ILE A 80 -4.58 -6.37 11.75
CA ILE A 80 -3.18 -6.81 11.85
C ILE A 80 -3.02 -7.91 12.92
N PRO A 81 -3.52 -7.77 14.16
CA PRO A 81 -3.43 -8.83 15.17
C PRO A 81 -4.13 -10.12 14.74
N LEU A 82 -5.33 -10.02 14.16
CA LEU A 82 -6.02 -11.20 13.62
C LEU A 82 -5.22 -11.85 12.48
N GLY A 83 -4.61 -11.04 11.62
CA GLY A 83 -3.72 -11.49 10.56
C GLY A 83 -2.49 -12.22 11.12
N ILE A 84 -1.85 -11.70 12.18
CA ILE A 84 -0.71 -12.36 12.83
C ILE A 84 -1.12 -13.73 13.35
N VAL A 85 -2.29 -13.84 14.01
CA VAL A 85 -2.79 -15.13 14.52
C VAL A 85 -3.09 -16.09 13.38
N ALA A 86 -3.83 -15.64 12.36
CA ALA A 86 -4.22 -16.47 11.22
C ALA A 86 -3.01 -16.96 10.41
N ILE A 87 -2.07 -16.04 10.11
CA ILE A 87 -0.84 -16.36 9.38
C ILE A 87 0.10 -17.21 10.26
N GLY A 88 0.19 -16.91 11.55
CA GLY A 88 1.04 -17.64 12.50
C GLY A 88 0.67 -19.10 12.57
N PHE A 89 -0.60 -19.41 12.87
CA PHE A 89 -1.09 -20.79 12.85
C PHE A 89 -1.08 -21.39 11.46
N GLY A 90 -1.40 -20.60 10.43
CA GLY A 90 -1.31 -21.02 9.03
C GLY A 90 0.07 -21.59 8.71
N PHE A 91 1.14 -20.82 8.90
CA PHE A 91 2.51 -21.28 8.68
C PHE A 91 2.92 -22.42 9.60
N SER A 92 2.47 -22.42 10.86
CA SER A 92 2.79 -23.48 11.82
C SER A 92 2.36 -24.87 11.33
N ILE A 93 1.25 -24.97 10.61
CA ILE A 93 0.74 -26.22 10.04
C ILE A 93 1.60 -26.72 8.86
N TRP A 94 2.26 -25.80 8.14
CA TRP A 94 3.10 -26.12 6.97
C TRP A 94 4.57 -26.37 7.32
N VAL A 95 4.98 -26.19 8.58
CA VAL A 95 6.35 -26.50 9.02
C VAL A 95 6.56 -28.01 8.97
N ASP A 96 7.67 -28.43 8.38
CA ASP A 96 8.05 -29.84 8.35
C ASP A 96 8.31 -30.37 9.76
N ALA A 97 7.54 -31.38 10.16
CA ALA A 97 7.60 -32.00 11.47
C ALA A 97 8.98 -32.61 11.75
N ALA A 98 9.68 -33.12 10.74
CA ALA A 98 11.01 -33.72 10.91
C ALA A 98 12.08 -32.69 11.33
N GLY A 99 11.85 -31.40 11.11
CA GLY A 99 12.76 -30.34 11.54
C GLY A 99 12.54 -29.85 12.98
N VAL A 100 11.47 -30.29 13.64
CA VAL A 100 11.01 -29.77 14.96
C VAL A 100 10.51 -30.86 15.91
N ASP A 101 10.66 -32.13 15.54
CA ASP A 101 10.24 -33.31 16.30
C ASP A 101 10.92 -33.46 17.67
N THR A 102 12.07 -32.81 17.84
CA THR A 102 12.79 -32.66 19.11
C THR A 102 12.11 -31.73 20.11
N THR A 103 11.11 -30.94 19.69
CA THR A 103 10.39 -30.01 20.57
C THR A 103 9.14 -30.64 21.17
N ALA A 104 8.62 -30.09 22.28
CA ALA A 104 7.43 -30.64 22.93
C ALA A 104 6.20 -30.55 22.01
N PRO A 105 5.25 -31.52 22.06
CA PRO A 105 4.01 -31.43 21.31
C PRO A 105 3.15 -30.28 21.88
N PHE A 106 2.74 -29.35 21.01
CA PHE A 106 1.82 -28.27 21.34
C PHE A 106 0.36 -28.74 21.28
N LEU A 107 0.02 -29.49 20.23
CA LEU A 107 -1.32 -30.05 20.03
C LEU A 107 -1.20 -31.40 19.31
N GLN A 108 -1.86 -32.42 19.83
CA GLN A 108 -1.89 -33.74 19.21
C GLN A 108 -3.34 -34.10 18.87
N ILE A 109 -3.61 -34.33 17.58
CA ILE A 109 -4.90 -34.77 17.07
C ILE A 109 -4.68 -36.11 16.36
N GLY A 110 -4.98 -37.21 17.07
CA GLY A 110 -4.76 -38.56 16.57
C GLY A 110 -3.28 -38.81 16.26
N GLY A 111 -2.98 -39.18 15.01
CA GLY A 111 -1.61 -39.41 14.52
C GLY A 111 -0.86 -38.17 14.07
N TRP A 112 -1.49 -36.98 14.09
CA TRP A 112 -0.85 -35.72 13.71
C TRP A 112 -0.49 -34.90 14.95
N THR A 113 0.78 -34.49 15.05
CA THR A 113 1.32 -33.69 16.15
C THR A 113 1.83 -32.35 15.64
N LEU A 114 1.26 -31.27 16.17
CA LEU A 114 1.80 -29.92 16.03
C LEU A 114 2.84 -29.70 17.12
N PHE A 115 4.08 -29.47 16.71
CA PHE A 115 5.20 -29.23 17.61
C PHE A 115 5.26 -27.77 18.06
N THR A 116 5.75 -27.52 19.28
CA THR A 116 5.96 -26.16 19.81
C THR A 116 6.96 -25.37 18.94
N GLY A 117 7.98 -26.03 18.39
CA GLY A 117 8.91 -25.42 17.43
C GLY A 117 8.24 -24.96 16.14
N ALA A 118 7.26 -25.72 15.63
CA ALA A 118 6.47 -25.31 14.46
C ALA A 118 5.67 -24.03 14.73
N VAL A 119 5.07 -23.94 15.92
CA VAL A 119 4.34 -22.74 16.37
C VAL A 119 5.25 -21.53 16.47
N GLN A 120 6.44 -21.67 17.06
CA GLN A 120 7.42 -20.59 17.15
C GLN A 120 7.87 -20.09 15.77
N ILE A 121 8.18 -20.99 14.84
CA ILE A 121 8.59 -20.64 13.48
C ILE A 121 7.44 -19.92 12.74
N GLY A 122 6.22 -20.44 12.87
CA GLY A 122 5.03 -19.85 12.26
C GLY A 122 4.75 -18.44 12.77
N PHE A 123 4.73 -18.23 14.09
CA PHE A 123 4.51 -16.91 14.69
C PHE A 123 5.64 -15.93 14.43
N THR A 124 6.90 -16.40 14.41
CA THR A 124 8.04 -15.55 14.06
C THR A 124 7.94 -15.04 12.62
N THR A 125 7.53 -15.91 11.70
CA THR A 125 7.27 -15.53 10.30
C THR A 125 6.10 -14.57 10.19
N ALA A 126 5.01 -14.82 10.91
CA ALA A 126 3.84 -13.94 10.91
C ALA A 126 4.14 -12.54 11.46
N LEU A 127 4.90 -12.45 12.57
CA LEU A 127 5.34 -11.16 13.11
C LEU A 127 6.29 -10.44 12.16
N ARG A 128 7.20 -11.15 11.48
CA ARG A 128 8.07 -10.54 10.45
C ARG A 128 7.27 -9.92 9.32
N LEU A 129 6.28 -10.65 8.79
CA LEU A 129 5.39 -10.14 7.74
C LEU A 129 4.56 -8.97 8.24
N ALA A 130 4.04 -9.03 9.47
CA ALA A 130 3.31 -7.94 10.09
C ALA A 130 4.17 -6.71 10.35
N ALA A 131 5.45 -6.87 10.71
CA ALA A 131 6.41 -5.78 10.86
C ALA A 131 6.66 -5.07 9.53
N ILE A 132 6.93 -5.83 8.47
CA ILE A 132 7.09 -5.29 7.11
C ILE A 132 5.82 -4.54 6.67
N LEU A 133 4.64 -5.12 6.91
CA LEU A 133 3.37 -4.49 6.62
C LEU A 133 3.19 -3.19 7.42
N ALA A 134 3.40 -3.21 8.75
CA ALA A 134 3.23 -2.04 9.61
C ALA A 134 4.18 -0.90 9.21
N LEU A 135 5.43 -1.23 8.88
CA LEU A 135 6.43 -0.28 8.40
C LEU A 135 6.02 0.37 7.07
N THR A 136 5.61 -0.42 6.08
CA THR A 136 5.15 0.09 4.77
C THR A 136 3.86 0.93 4.89
N LEU A 137 3.04 0.64 5.90
CA LEU A 137 1.81 1.37 6.19
C LEU A 137 2.06 2.83 6.61
N ILE A 138 3.25 3.17 7.13
CA ILE A 138 3.66 4.57 7.41
C ILE A 138 3.55 5.40 6.14
N GLY A 139 4.13 4.92 5.04
CA GLY A 139 4.04 5.55 3.72
C GLY A 139 2.64 5.44 3.16
N GLY A 140 2.06 4.24 3.16
CA GLY A 140 0.77 3.94 2.51
C GLY A 140 -0.43 4.73 3.06
N LEU A 141 -0.47 5.02 4.36
CA LEU A 141 -1.56 5.81 4.96
C LEU A 141 -1.37 7.34 4.86
N THR A 142 -0.14 7.79 4.67
CA THR A 142 0.19 9.23 4.79
C THR A 142 0.63 9.86 3.48
N THR A 143 0.65 9.11 2.38
CA THR A 143 1.21 9.51 1.09
C THR A 143 0.24 9.23 -0.03
N THR A 144 0.07 10.18 -0.95
CA THR A 144 -0.75 9.98 -2.14
C THR A 144 0.11 9.47 -3.31
N GLY A 145 -0.48 8.65 -4.19
CA GLY A 145 0.18 8.18 -5.42
C GLY A 145 0.72 9.32 -6.29
N PRO A 146 -0.07 10.38 -6.57
CA PRO A 146 0.41 11.53 -7.32
C PRO A 146 1.62 12.23 -6.68
N ASP A 147 1.65 12.40 -5.36
CA ASP A 147 2.78 13.06 -4.69
C ASP A 147 4.04 12.21 -4.75
N LEU A 148 3.91 10.88 -4.63
CA LEU A 148 5.03 9.96 -4.80
C LEU A 148 5.64 10.05 -6.21
N VAL A 149 4.79 10.08 -7.24
CA VAL A 149 5.26 10.21 -8.64
C VAL A 149 5.95 11.56 -8.85
N ARG A 150 5.38 12.66 -8.34
CA ARG A 150 6.00 14.00 -8.42
C ARG A 150 7.36 14.03 -7.73
N ALA A 151 7.46 13.45 -6.53
CA ALA A 151 8.71 13.36 -5.80
C ALA A 151 9.75 12.52 -6.56
N GLY A 152 9.34 11.43 -7.21
CA GLY A 152 10.20 10.62 -8.07
C GLY A 152 10.75 11.38 -9.29
N ILE A 153 9.92 12.17 -9.97
CA ILE A 153 10.37 13.03 -11.07
C ILE A 153 11.40 14.06 -10.57
N GLN A 154 11.10 14.72 -9.44
CA GLN A 154 11.89 15.86 -8.95
C GLN A 154 13.22 15.45 -8.29
N HIS A 155 13.23 14.38 -7.49
CA HIS A 155 14.39 14.00 -6.67
C HIS A 155 15.12 12.78 -7.19
N LEU A 156 14.40 11.80 -7.75
CA LEU A 156 15.01 10.59 -8.34
C LEU A 156 15.34 10.75 -9.83
N ARG A 157 15.08 11.94 -10.42
CA ARG A 157 15.29 12.24 -11.84
C ARG A 157 14.61 11.25 -12.79
N VAL A 158 13.45 10.73 -12.39
CA VAL A 158 12.63 9.89 -13.26
C VAL A 158 12.23 10.72 -14.50
N PRO A 159 12.40 10.20 -15.74
CA PRO A 159 12.01 10.92 -16.94
C PRO A 159 10.56 11.40 -16.86
N TYR A 160 10.33 12.70 -17.04
CA TYR A 160 9.00 13.29 -16.84
C TYR A 160 7.93 12.64 -17.74
N ARG A 161 8.32 12.12 -18.91
CA ARG A 161 7.42 11.38 -19.80
C ARG A 161 6.82 10.15 -19.11
N ILE A 162 7.62 9.40 -18.37
CA ILE A 162 7.18 8.21 -17.63
C ILE A 162 6.33 8.65 -16.43
N GLY A 163 6.82 9.62 -15.65
CA GLY A 163 6.11 10.09 -14.46
C GLY A 163 4.75 10.72 -14.78
N TYR A 164 4.65 11.54 -15.83
CA TYR A 164 3.37 12.12 -16.24
C TYR A 164 2.39 11.10 -16.80
N THR A 165 2.87 10.03 -17.47
CA THR A 165 2.01 8.91 -17.87
C THR A 165 1.43 8.21 -16.64
N ALA A 166 2.22 8.00 -15.59
CA ALA A 166 1.70 7.46 -14.33
C ALA A 166 0.66 8.40 -13.69
N LEU A 167 0.92 9.72 -13.67
CA LEU A 167 -0.05 10.71 -13.19
C LEU A 167 -1.35 10.72 -14.02
N ALA A 168 -1.24 10.58 -15.34
CA ALA A 168 -2.39 10.48 -16.24
C ALA A 168 -3.20 9.21 -15.96
N ALA A 169 -2.53 8.06 -15.80
CA ALA A 169 -3.16 6.79 -15.45
C ALA A 169 -3.95 6.90 -14.13
N TYR A 170 -3.36 7.52 -13.08
CA TYR A 170 -4.07 7.79 -11.83
C TYR A 170 -5.35 8.61 -12.03
N ARG A 171 -5.33 9.60 -12.93
CA ARG A 171 -6.49 10.43 -13.26
C ARG A 171 -7.53 9.71 -14.13
N PHE A 172 -7.14 8.67 -14.85
CA PHE A 172 -8.07 7.88 -15.65
C PHE A 172 -8.88 6.88 -14.82
N VAL A 173 -8.38 6.46 -13.63
CA VAL A 173 -9.08 5.48 -12.78
C VAL A 173 -10.52 5.90 -12.43
N PRO A 174 -10.79 7.11 -11.91
CA PRO A 174 -12.17 7.53 -11.61
C PRO A 174 -13.05 7.58 -12.86
N ARG A 175 -12.48 8.03 -13.99
CA ARG A 175 -13.17 8.08 -15.28
C ARG A 175 -13.59 6.70 -15.76
N PHE A 176 -12.70 5.71 -15.73
CA PHE A 176 -13.04 4.35 -16.13
C PHE A 176 -14.02 3.69 -15.16
N GLY A 177 -14.00 4.07 -13.88
CA GLY A 177 -15.05 3.71 -12.93
C GLY A 177 -16.44 4.20 -13.37
N TYR A 178 -16.52 5.46 -13.82
CA TYR A 178 -17.75 6.02 -14.39
C TYR A 178 -18.15 5.34 -15.70
N GLU A 179 -17.24 5.16 -16.66
CA GLU A 179 -17.52 4.48 -17.93
C GLU A 179 -18.02 3.04 -17.72
N LEU A 180 -17.43 2.32 -16.77
CA LEU A 180 -17.89 0.99 -16.37
C LEU A 180 -19.31 1.02 -15.79
N SER A 181 -19.67 2.07 -15.03
CA SER A 181 -21.03 2.22 -14.51
C SER A 181 -22.05 2.42 -15.64
N VAL A 182 -21.70 3.19 -16.67
CA VAL A 182 -22.53 3.43 -17.86
C VAL A 182 -22.68 2.15 -18.69
N ILE A 183 -21.58 1.41 -18.91
CA ILE A 183 -21.60 0.11 -19.61
C ILE A 183 -22.53 -0.87 -18.88
N ARG A 184 -22.40 -0.99 -17.55
CA ARG A 184 -23.28 -1.86 -16.75
C ARG A 184 -24.75 -1.47 -16.86
N ALA A 185 -25.06 -0.17 -16.90
CA ALA A 185 -26.43 0.32 -17.09
C ALA A 185 -26.96 -0.03 -18.49
N ALA A 186 -26.17 0.18 -19.53
CA ALA A 186 -26.54 -0.14 -20.91
C ALA A 186 -26.79 -1.64 -21.12
N HIS A 187 -25.94 -2.52 -20.57
CA HIS A 187 -26.16 -3.97 -20.62
C HIS A 187 -27.44 -4.40 -19.88
N ARG A 188 -27.81 -3.70 -18.80
CA ARG A 188 -29.06 -3.96 -18.07
C ARG A 188 -30.29 -3.60 -18.91
N VAL A 189 -30.26 -2.47 -19.60
CA VAL A 189 -31.33 -2.05 -20.52
C VAL A 189 -31.47 -3.02 -21.69
N ARG A 190 -30.36 -3.53 -22.24
CA ARG A 190 -30.34 -4.54 -23.31
C ARG A 190 -30.77 -5.94 -22.86
N GLY A 191 -31.22 -6.10 -21.62
CA GLY A 191 -31.71 -7.39 -21.12
C GLY A 191 -30.63 -8.46 -20.95
N HIS A 192 -29.35 -8.08 -20.84
CA HIS A 192 -28.22 -9.01 -20.74
C HIS A 192 -28.18 -9.69 -19.35
N HIS A 193 -29.11 -10.63 -19.11
CA HIS A 193 -29.28 -11.36 -17.86
C HIS A 193 -28.57 -12.71 -17.93
N GLY A 194 -27.24 -12.71 -17.72
CA GLY A 194 -26.44 -13.93 -17.65
C GLY A 194 -26.66 -14.76 -16.38
N GLY A 195 -27.91 -14.93 -15.92
CA GLY A 195 -28.26 -15.72 -14.73
C GLY A 195 -27.95 -15.08 -13.37
N ARG A 196 -28.35 -15.76 -12.28
CA ARG A 196 -28.02 -15.40 -10.89
C ARG A 196 -26.87 -16.27 -10.37
N GLY A 197 -25.99 -15.71 -9.53
CA GLY A 197 -24.88 -16.44 -8.90
C GLY A 197 -23.47 -15.87 -9.20
N PRO A 198 -22.43 -16.43 -8.55
CA PRO A 198 -21.04 -15.96 -8.68
C PRO A 198 -20.45 -16.21 -10.07
N PHE A 199 -20.66 -17.38 -10.67
CA PHE A 199 -20.17 -17.71 -12.03
C PHE A 199 -20.81 -16.82 -13.10
N ALA A 200 -22.12 -16.64 -12.99
CA ALA A 200 -22.91 -15.69 -13.78
C ALA A 200 -22.36 -14.25 -13.71
N ARG A 201 -21.88 -13.81 -12.54
CA ARG A 201 -21.26 -12.48 -12.35
C ARG A 201 -19.93 -12.37 -13.08
N ILE A 202 -19.11 -13.41 -13.06
CA ILE A 202 -17.81 -13.45 -13.76
C ILE A 202 -18.03 -13.42 -15.28
N ALA A 203 -18.93 -14.27 -15.79
CA ALA A 203 -19.27 -14.30 -17.21
C ALA A 203 -19.79 -12.94 -17.72
N ARG A 204 -20.64 -12.24 -16.94
CA ARG A 204 -21.04 -10.86 -17.26
C ARG A 204 -19.87 -9.88 -17.26
N GLY A 205 -18.92 -10.06 -16.35
CA GLY A 205 -17.71 -9.25 -16.28
C GLY A 205 -16.94 -9.24 -17.59
N TRP A 206 -16.81 -10.41 -18.24
CA TRP A 206 -16.16 -10.54 -19.54
C TRP A 206 -16.79 -9.67 -20.62
N GLY A 207 -18.13 -9.56 -20.63
CA GLY A 207 -18.86 -8.72 -21.58
C GLY A 207 -18.57 -7.22 -21.44
N TYR A 208 -18.10 -6.77 -20.28
CA TYR A 208 -17.76 -5.36 -20.04
C TYR A 208 -16.32 -5.01 -20.46
N ILE A 209 -15.44 -6.00 -20.59
CA ILE A 209 -14.01 -5.78 -20.86
C ILE A 209 -13.81 -5.13 -22.22
N VAL A 210 -14.38 -5.71 -23.27
CA VAL A 210 -14.25 -5.22 -24.65
C VAL A 210 -14.72 -3.75 -24.81
N PRO A 211 -15.94 -3.37 -24.39
CA PRO A 211 -16.39 -1.97 -24.52
C PRO A 211 -15.58 -1.01 -23.67
N LEU A 212 -15.15 -1.43 -22.46
CA LEU A 212 -14.31 -0.60 -21.59
C LEU A 212 -12.92 -0.38 -22.19
N LEU A 213 -12.30 -1.44 -22.74
CA LEU A 213 -11.00 -1.37 -23.39
C LEU A 213 -11.07 -0.47 -24.64
N ALA A 214 -12.11 -0.63 -25.46
CA ALA A 214 -12.32 0.23 -26.62
C ALA A 214 -12.50 1.71 -26.21
N SER A 215 -13.21 1.98 -25.11
CA SER A 215 -13.34 3.33 -24.56
C SER A 215 -12.01 3.88 -24.05
N ALA A 216 -11.23 3.04 -23.36
CA ALA A 216 -9.91 3.39 -22.84
C ALA A 216 -8.92 3.74 -23.96
N ILE A 217 -8.88 2.95 -25.04
CA ILE A 217 -8.03 3.22 -26.21
C ILE A 217 -8.40 4.55 -26.85
N ARG A 218 -9.70 4.78 -27.14
CA ARG A 218 -10.18 6.08 -27.68
C ARG A 218 -9.90 7.25 -26.74
N HIS A 219 -9.88 7.02 -25.43
CA HIS A 219 -9.51 8.07 -24.49
C HIS A 219 -8.01 8.37 -24.52
N ALA A 220 -7.18 7.32 -24.51
CA ALA A 220 -5.73 7.44 -24.56
C ALA A 220 -5.28 8.15 -25.84
N GLU A 221 -5.83 7.78 -27.00
CA GLU A 221 -5.54 8.43 -28.29
C GLU A 221 -5.88 9.92 -28.27
N ARG A 222 -7.07 10.29 -27.78
CA ARG A 222 -7.47 11.71 -27.64
C ARG A 222 -6.54 12.48 -26.70
N VAL A 223 -6.07 11.86 -25.62
CA VAL A 223 -5.13 12.48 -24.69
C VAL A 223 -3.76 12.63 -25.34
N ALA A 224 -3.28 11.62 -26.06
CA ALA A 224 -2.01 11.67 -26.79
C ALA A 224 -2.02 12.80 -27.83
N LEU A 225 -3.04 12.88 -28.69
CA LEU A 225 -3.18 13.96 -29.66
C LEU A 225 -3.22 15.35 -28.99
N ALA A 226 -3.93 15.48 -27.86
CA ALA A 226 -3.95 16.73 -27.10
C ALA A 226 -2.61 17.05 -26.43
N MET A 227 -1.80 16.05 -26.08
CA MET A 227 -0.46 16.22 -25.53
C MET A 227 0.53 16.63 -26.62
N ASP A 228 0.45 16.03 -27.80
CA ASP A 228 1.27 16.36 -28.97
C ASP A 228 0.98 17.79 -29.45
N ALA A 229 -0.30 18.18 -29.51
CA ALA A 229 -0.70 19.56 -29.84
C ALA A 229 -0.18 20.60 -28.84
N ARG A 230 0.16 20.19 -27.61
CA ARG A 230 0.78 21.04 -26.57
C ARG A 230 2.30 20.89 -26.52
N ALA A 231 2.90 20.27 -27.54
CA ALA A 231 4.33 20.00 -27.64
C ALA A 231 4.89 19.24 -26.42
N PHE A 232 4.09 18.34 -25.81
CA PHE A 232 4.58 17.51 -24.72
C PHE A 232 5.70 16.63 -25.23
N GLY A 233 6.90 16.76 -24.65
CA GLY A 233 8.07 16.07 -25.19
C GLY A 233 9.01 16.93 -26.02
N ALA A 234 8.68 18.17 -26.36
CA ALA A 234 9.54 18.97 -27.23
C ALA A 234 10.91 19.31 -26.57
N HIS A 235 10.97 19.35 -25.25
CA HIS A 235 12.18 19.66 -24.50
C HIS A 235 12.61 18.50 -23.58
N PRO A 236 13.93 18.35 -23.31
CA PRO A 236 14.43 17.36 -22.36
C PRO A 236 14.02 17.68 -20.92
N THR A 237 13.82 18.96 -20.60
CA THR A 237 13.45 19.44 -19.26
C THR A 237 12.11 20.16 -19.27
N ARG A 238 11.41 20.13 -18.13
CA ARG A 238 10.11 20.79 -17.95
C ARG A 238 10.07 21.54 -16.62
N THR A 239 9.41 22.69 -16.60
CA THR A 239 9.05 23.40 -15.36
C THR A 239 7.85 22.74 -14.69
N GLU A 240 7.97 22.40 -13.41
CA GLU A 240 6.91 21.74 -12.64
C GLU A 240 6.02 22.75 -11.90
N ARG A 241 4.71 22.71 -12.12
CA ARG A 241 3.75 23.59 -11.43
C ARG A 241 3.58 23.24 -9.95
N TYR A 242 3.69 21.97 -9.60
CA TYR A 242 3.52 21.49 -8.22
C TYR A 242 4.84 20.89 -7.74
N THR A 243 5.50 21.60 -6.84
CA THR A 243 6.78 21.19 -6.25
C THR A 243 6.55 20.42 -4.95
N VAL A 244 7.28 19.33 -4.77
CA VAL A 244 7.34 18.55 -3.53
C VAL A 244 8.75 18.76 -2.94
N PRO A 245 9.01 19.89 -2.25
CA PRO A 245 10.36 20.20 -1.80
C PRO A 245 10.85 19.17 -0.78
N PHE A 246 12.13 18.83 -0.86
CA PHE A 246 12.81 18.08 0.18
C PHE A 246 13.33 19.07 1.22
N ARG A 247 12.82 19.01 2.45
CA ARG A 247 13.11 19.97 3.52
C ARG A 247 13.97 19.31 4.60
N VAL A 248 14.59 20.12 5.44
CA VAL A 248 15.44 19.65 6.57
C VAL A 248 14.69 18.66 7.48
N ARG A 249 13.39 18.90 7.74
CA ARG A 249 12.53 17.97 8.50
C ARG A 249 12.45 16.56 7.92
N ASP A 250 12.58 16.42 6.59
CA ASP A 250 12.55 15.14 5.91
C ASP A 250 13.83 14.36 6.19
N THR A 251 14.99 15.04 6.13
CA THR A 251 16.29 14.49 6.54
C THR A 251 16.28 14.09 8.01
N VAL A 252 15.79 14.96 8.90
CA VAL A 252 15.69 14.67 10.34
C VAL A 252 14.83 13.44 10.59
N PHE A 253 13.69 13.31 9.90
CA PHE A 253 12.85 12.12 10.01
C PHE A 253 13.58 10.85 9.58
N ILE A 254 14.29 10.87 8.44
CA ILE A 254 15.07 9.72 7.96
C ILE A 254 16.13 9.32 8.99
N VAL A 255 16.92 10.29 9.46
CA VAL A 255 18.01 10.02 10.40
C VAL A 255 17.49 9.47 11.73
N LEU A 256 16.45 10.09 12.30
CA LEU A 256 15.87 9.63 13.56
C LEU A 256 15.25 8.24 13.43
N PHE A 257 14.56 7.97 12.31
CA PHE A 257 13.96 6.67 12.08
C PHE A 257 15.01 5.57 11.90
N ILE A 258 16.05 5.84 11.10
CA ILE A 258 17.17 4.91 10.91
C ILE A 258 17.87 4.68 12.25
N ALA A 259 18.16 5.74 13.02
CA ALA A 259 18.79 5.62 14.33
C ALA A 259 17.94 4.79 15.30
N ALA A 260 16.63 5.03 15.36
CA ALA A 260 15.71 4.25 16.21
C ALA A 260 15.67 2.78 15.77
N SER A 261 15.56 2.50 14.47
CA SER A 261 15.57 1.13 13.96
C SER A 261 16.91 0.42 14.20
N GLY A 262 18.03 1.12 14.03
CA GLY A 262 19.37 0.64 14.29
C GLY A 262 19.59 0.36 15.78
N ALA A 263 19.06 1.21 16.67
CA ALA A 263 19.10 0.99 18.11
C ALA A 263 18.32 -0.27 18.51
N ILE A 264 17.12 -0.50 17.93
CA ILE A 264 16.36 -1.73 18.17
C ILE A 264 17.20 -2.94 17.75
N LEU A 265 17.76 -2.93 16.53
CA LEU A 265 18.58 -4.02 16.02
C LEU A 265 19.83 -4.28 16.86
N ALA A 266 20.46 -3.22 17.38
CA ALA A 266 21.62 -3.33 18.25
C ALA A 266 21.26 -3.89 19.63
N LEU A 267 20.07 -3.57 20.17
CA LEU A 267 19.62 -4.06 21.47
C LEU A 267 19.11 -5.50 21.41
N THR A 268 18.45 -5.88 20.31
CA THR A 268 17.86 -7.22 20.18
C THR A 268 18.85 -8.27 19.66
N PHE A 269 20.04 -7.85 19.18
CA PHE A 269 21.10 -8.73 18.64
C PHE A 269 20.54 -9.93 17.81
N PRO A 270 19.84 -9.68 16.70
CA PRO A 270 19.09 -10.70 15.95
C PRO A 270 19.96 -11.77 15.27
N TRP A 271 21.29 -11.68 15.40
CA TRP A 271 22.29 -12.48 14.70
C TRP A 271 22.86 -13.63 15.53
N GLN A 272 22.52 -13.72 16.82
CA GLN A 272 22.94 -14.85 17.65
C GLN A 272 21.84 -15.93 17.64
N PRO A 273 22.21 -17.21 17.38
CA PRO A 273 21.27 -18.32 17.26
C PRO A 273 20.58 -18.67 18.57
#